data_AF-A0A3G1KZJ9-F1
#
_entry.id   AF-A0A3G1KZJ9-F1
#
_cell.length_a   1.000
_cell.length_b   1.000
_cell.length_c   1.000
_cell.angle_alpha   90.00
_cell.angle_beta   90.00
_cell.angle_gamma   90.00
#
_symmetry.space_group_name_H-M   'P 1'
#
loop_
_entity.id
_entity.type
_entity.pdbx_description
1 polymer ?
#
loop_
_entity_poly.entity_id
_entity_poly.type
_entity_poly.pdbx_seq_one_letter_code
_entity_poly.pdbx_strand_id
1 'polypeptide(L)'
;MANKSYNIYIVGLGGQGVLTIGDLISDVAIKKGYDVNFYPTKGMSQRGGFVQGQIRIGCPEVGPNIPPKGADLVIAMERSEALKAVRFMKPKGDFVLYGLVWAPTAVMLGKADYPSLDEVKGELEATGANVLILDPELLPEYNGLKVRENLFVLGAAMARSGLKDILSVEDIARGIKETWPKGAEENLFAFECGYKAAQS
;
A
#
# COMPACT_ATOMS: atom_id res chain seq x y z
N MET A 1 -14.31 24.38 -3.64
CA MET A 1 -14.29 23.30 -2.63
C MET A 1 -12.89 23.28 -2.05
N ALA A 2 -12.72 23.28 -0.73
CA ALA A 2 -11.37 23.10 -0.16
C ALA A 2 -10.84 21.75 -0.67
N ASN A 3 -9.70 21.76 -1.35
CA ASN A 3 -9.10 20.55 -1.91
C ASN A 3 -8.73 19.64 -0.72
N LYS A 4 -9.45 18.53 -0.52
CA LYS A 4 -9.19 17.63 0.63
C LYS A 4 -7.81 17.00 0.40
N SER A 5 -6.84 17.36 1.23
CA SER A 5 -5.50 16.79 1.16
C SER A 5 -5.50 15.35 1.65
N TYR A 6 -4.77 14.46 0.96
CA TYR A 6 -4.62 13.08 1.38
C TYR A 6 -3.21 12.56 1.06
N ASN A 7 -2.49 12.12 2.09
CA ASN A 7 -1.12 11.64 2.03
C ASN A 7 -1.09 10.11 2.17
N ILE A 8 -0.43 9.44 1.23
CA ILE A 8 -0.31 7.99 1.20
C ILE A 8 1.17 7.63 1.22
N TYR A 9 1.55 6.78 2.16
CA TYR A 9 2.91 6.26 2.28
C TYR A 9 2.88 4.74 2.03
N ILE A 10 3.52 4.30 0.95
CA ILE A 10 3.54 2.89 0.54
C ILE A 10 4.97 2.38 0.68
N VAL A 11 5.18 1.25 1.34
CA VAL A 11 6.49 0.61 1.49
C VAL A 11 6.43 -0.87 1.16
N GLY A 12 7.59 -1.41 0.79
CA GLY A 12 7.78 -2.84 0.58
C GLY A 12 9.13 -3.10 -0.04
N LEU A 13 9.21 -4.24 -0.74
CA LEU A 13 10.40 -4.70 -1.40
C LEU A 13 10.28 -4.61 -2.92
N GLY A 14 11.44 -4.53 -3.58
CA GLY A 14 11.53 -4.58 -5.03
C GLY A 14 10.92 -5.87 -5.59
N GLY A 15 9.91 -5.72 -6.45
CA GLY A 15 9.14 -6.81 -7.04
C GLY A 15 7.67 -6.86 -6.60
N GLN A 16 7.32 -6.21 -5.48
CA GLN A 16 5.96 -6.24 -4.91
C GLN A 16 4.99 -5.22 -5.50
N GLY A 17 5.35 -4.52 -6.58
CA GLY A 17 4.44 -3.57 -7.23
C GLY A 17 4.09 -2.32 -6.41
N VAL A 18 4.91 -1.93 -5.42
CA VAL A 18 4.75 -0.72 -4.59
C VAL A 18 4.62 0.55 -5.44
N LEU A 19 5.58 0.77 -6.35
CA LEU A 19 5.54 1.95 -7.24
C LEU A 19 4.39 1.86 -8.24
N THR A 20 4.06 0.64 -8.68
CA THR A 20 2.98 0.39 -9.63
C THR A 20 1.62 0.83 -9.10
N ILE A 21 1.29 0.51 -7.84
CA ILE A 21 0.04 1.03 -7.24
C ILE A 21 0.13 2.53 -6.94
N GLY A 22 1.33 3.06 -6.66
CA GLY A 22 1.53 4.49 -6.50
C GLY A 22 1.28 5.29 -7.78
N ASP A 23 1.79 4.80 -8.92
CA ASP A 23 1.52 5.35 -10.25
C ASP A 23 0.03 5.29 -10.58
N LEU A 24 -0.62 4.14 -10.34
CA LEU A 24 -2.05 3.97 -10.57
C LEU A 24 -2.90 4.99 -9.77
N ILE A 25 -2.66 5.10 -8.46
CA ILE A 25 -3.39 6.05 -7.61
C ILE A 25 -3.16 7.48 -8.10
N SER A 26 -1.91 7.82 -8.44
CA SER A 26 -1.53 9.16 -8.88
C SER A 26 -2.19 9.52 -10.21
N ASP A 27 -2.15 8.63 -11.20
CA ASP A 27 -2.77 8.83 -12.51
C ASP A 27 -4.29 8.98 -12.39
N VAL A 28 -4.94 8.12 -11.61
CA VAL A 28 -6.39 8.22 -11.35
C VAL A 28 -6.73 9.55 -10.68
N ALA A 29 -5.96 9.98 -9.66
CA ALA A 29 -6.18 11.26 -8.99
C ALA A 29 -5.98 12.47 -9.92
N ILE A 30 -4.95 12.46 -10.76
CA ILE A 30 -4.71 13.51 -11.78
C ILE A 30 -5.89 13.58 -12.75
N LYS A 31 -6.39 12.44 -13.24
CA LYS A 31 -7.56 12.39 -14.14
C LYS A 31 -8.84 12.90 -13.47
N LYS A 32 -8.92 12.85 -12.14
CA LYS A 32 -10.01 13.44 -11.34
C LYS A 32 -9.83 14.93 -11.07
N GLY A 33 -8.74 15.55 -11.55
CA GLY A 33 -8.47 16.97 -11.41
C GLY A 33 -7.78 17.37 -10.10
N TYR A 34 -7.21 16.41 -9.37
CA TYR A 34 -6.40 16.71 -8.19
C TYR A 34 -4.95 17.04 -8.55
N ASP A 35 -4.36 17.98 -7.84
CA ASP A 35 -2.91 18.16 -7.81
C ASP A 35 -2.28 16.98 -7.08
N VAL A 36 -1.27 16.35 -7.69
CA VAL A 36 -0.60 15.18 -7.13
C VAL A 36 0.91 15.37 -7.16
N ASN A 37 1.55 15.13 -6.02
CA ASN A 37 2.99 14.95 -5.91
C ASN A 37 3.27 13.47 -5.60
N PHE A 38 4.04 12.80 -6.46
CA PHE A 38 4.49 11.42 -6.23
C PHE A 38 6.02 11.36 -6.13
N TYR A 39 6.52 10.80 -5.02
CA TYR A 39 7.93 10.62 -4.73
C TYR A 39 8.29 9.13 -4.61
N PRO A 40 8.65 8.46 -5.71
CA PRO A 40 9.13 7.09 -5.66
C PRO A 40 10.60 7.06 -5.21
N THR A 41 10.93 6.18 -4.26
CA THR A 41 12.32 5.85 -3.91
C THR A 41 12.53 4.35 -4.06
N LYS A 42 13.56 3.97 -4.80
CA LYS A 42 14.03 2.59 -4.93
C LYS A 42 15.46 2.48 -4.41
N GLY A 43 15.72 1.49 -3.55
CA GLY A 43 17.08 1.13 -3.18
C GLY A 43 17.88 0.64 -4.40
N MET A 44 19.21 0.57 -4.27
CA MET A 44 20.11 0.15 -5.36
C MET A 44 19.99 -1.35 -5.72
N SER A 45 19.26 -2.15 -4.94
CA SER A 45 19.05 -3.57 -5.23
C SER A 45 17.84 -3.79 -6.15
N GLN A 46 18.02 -4.62 -7.19
CA GLN A 46 16.97 -4.92 -8.18
C GLN A 46 15.85 -5.83 -7.63
N ARG A 47 16.09 -6.63 -6.57
CA ARG A 47 15.09 -7.47 -5.89
C ARG A 47 15.34 -7.52 -4.39
N GLY A 48 14.27 -7.54 -3.59
CA GLY A 48 14.38 -7.60 -2.12
C GLY A 48 14.96 -6.35 -1.45
N GLY A 49 15.23 -5.29 -2.22
CA GLY A 49 15.63 -3.99 -1.67
C GLY A 49 14.42 -3.16 -1.24
N PHE A 50 14.62 -2.28 -0.26
CA PHE A 50 13.58 -1.34 0.19
C PHE A 50 13.10 -0.46 -0.96
N VAL A 51 11.77 -0.37 -1.08
CA VAL A 51 11.07 0.51 -2.01
C VAL A 51 10.01 1.26 -1.23
N GLN A 52 9.91 2.57 -1.46
CA GLN A 52 8.84 3.40 -0.91
C GLN A 52 8.25 4.30 -2.00
N GLY A 53 6.99 4.67 -1.83
CA GLY A 53 6.30 5.69 -2.59
C GLY A 53 5.57 6.64 -1.65
N GLN A 54 5.77 7.95 -1.81
CA GLN A 54 5.04 8.97 -1.07
C GLN A 54 4.13 9.73 -2.03
N ILE A 55 2.82 9.69 -1.81
CA ILE A 55 1.82 10.31 -2.69
C ILE A 55 1.12 11.38 -1.87
N ARG A 56 1.03 12.59 -2.39
CA ARG A 56 0.29 13.70 -1.78
C ARG A 56 -0.74 14.20 -2.77
N ILE A 57 -2.02 14.02 -2.45
CA ILE A 57 -3.16 14.43 -3.28
C ILE A 57 -3.73 15.72 -2.69
N GLY A 58 -4.09 16.68 -3.55
CA GLY A 58 -4.73 17.94 -3.16
C GLY A 58 -3.82 18.93 -2.41
N CYS A 59 -2.50 18.82 -2.59
CA CYS A 59 -1.48 19.68 -1.94
C CYS A 59 -0.55 20.36 -2.97
N PRO A 60 -1.02 21.35 -3.75
CA PRO A 60 -0.23 21.96 -4.82
C PRO A 60 1.04 22.69 -4.34
N GLU A 61 1.02 23.29 -3.14
CA GLU A 61 2.12 24.13 -2.63
C GLU A 61 3.13 23.38 -1.75
N VAL A 62 2.92 22.09 -1.48
CA VAL A 62 3.76 21.32 -0.55
C VAL A 62 4.75 20.47 -1.31
N GLY A 63 6.00 20.45 -0.84
CA GLY A 63 7.02 19.53 -1.36
C GLY A 63 6.61 18.06 -1.26
N PRO A 64 7.27 17.17 -2.01
CA PRO A 64 6.76 15.83 -2.24
C PRO A 64 6.94 14.87 -1.04
N ASN A 65 7.70 15.28 -0.03
CA ASN A 65 7.93 14.49 1.18
C ASN A 65 6.75 14.61 2.17
N ILE A 66 6.33 13.47 2.72
CA ILE A 66 5.39 13.35 3.83
C ILE A 66 6.20 13.51 5.13
N PRO A 67 5.84 14.46 6.02
CA PRO A 67 6.51 14.59 7.30
C PRO A 67 6.18 13.40 8.23
N PRO A 68 6.99 13.14 9.27
CA PRO A 68 6.63 12.19 10.32
C PRO A 68 5.23 12.47 10.87
N LYS A 69 4.47 11.40 11.12
CA LYS A 69 3.05 11.44 11.51
C LYS A 69 2.12 12.20 10.54
N GLY A 70 2.51 12.30 9.26
CA GLY A 70 1.78 13.06 8.24
C GLY A 70 1.02 12.20 7.22
N ALA A 71 1.17 10.88 7.23
CA ALA A 71 0.45 10.00 6.31
C ALA A 71 -0.99 9.78 6.78
N ASP A 72 -1.96 9.92 5.88
CA ASP A 72 -3.34 9.56 6.13
C ASP A 72 -3.58 8.06 6.00
N LEU A 73 -2.88 7.45 5.04
CA LEU A 73 -2.85 6.02 4.78
C LEU A 73 -1.40 5.53 4.69
N VAL A 74 -1.09 4.45 5.41
CA VAL A 74 0.12 3.68 5.21
C VAL A 74 -0.22 2.31 4.63
N ILE A 75 0.49 1.88 3.58
CA ILE A 75 0.41 0.53 3.03
C ILE A 75 1.80 -0.09 3.13
N ALA A 76 1.95 -1.15 3.93
CA ALA A 76 3.17 -1.93 4.03
C ALA A 76 2.98 -3.29 3.37
N MET A 77 3.77 -3.59 2.35
CA MET A 77 3.70 -4.86 1.61
C MET A 77 4.53 -6.00 2.24
N GLU A 78 5.28 -5.70 3.30
CA GLU A 78 6.17 -6.65 3.98
C GLU A 78 6.28 -6.32 5.47
N ARG A 79 6.36 -7.35 6.31
CA ARG A 79 6.32 -7.26 7.77
C ARG A 79 7.44 -6.41 8.39
N SER A 80 8.69 -6.64 8.04
CA SER A 80 9.80 -5.84 8.58
C SER A 80 9.77 -4.40 8.08
N GLU A 81 9.31 -4.19 6.84
CA GLU A 81 9.18 -2.85 6.26
C GLU A 81 8.08 -2.02 6.95
N ALA A 82 7.06 -2.67 7.54
CA ALA A 82 6.04 -2.01 8.33
C ALA A 82 6.63 -1.18 9.48
N LEU A 83 7.64 -1.70 10.18
CA LEU A 83 8.30 -1.02 11.30
C LEU A 83 8.98 0.29 10.88
N LYS A 84 9.48 0.38 9.64
CA LYS A 84 10.06 1.61 9.09
C LYS A 84 8.99 2.65 8.74
N ALA A 85 7.76 2.20 8.50
CA ALA A 85 6.64 3.04 8.12
C ALA A 85 5.85 3.61 9.32
N VAL A 86 5.91 2.96 10.48
CA VAL A 86 5.28 3.39 11.76
C VAL A 86 5.46 4.89 12.02
N ARG A 87 6.68 5.42 11.83
CA ARG A 87 7.02 6.84 12.08
C ARG A 87 6.25 7.85 11.21
N PHE A 88 5.72 7.44 10.06
CA PHE A 88 4.97 8.33 9.16
C PHE A 88 3.47 8.32 9.45
N MET A 89 2.98 7.33 10.18
CA MET A 89 1.56 7.16 10.44
C MET A 89 1.02 8.26 11.36
N LYS A 90 -0.01 8.99 10.91
CA LYS A 90 -0.75 9.91 11.78
C LYS A 90 -1.60 9.13 12.79
N PRO A 91 -1.83 9.66 14.01
CA PRO A 91 -2.84 9.11 14.91
C PRO A 91 -4.22 9.08 14.25
N LYS A 92 -4.98 8.00 14.41
CA LYS A 92 -6.28 7.76 13.77
C LYS A 92 -6.25 7.72 12.23
N GLY A 93 -5.07 7.62 11.62
CA GLY A 93 -4.96 7.27 10.20
C GLY A 93 -5.11 5.77 9.99
N ASP A 94 -5.08 5.35 8.73
CA ASP A 94 -5.32 3.96 8.36
C ASP A 94 -3.99 3.29 8.00
N PHE A 95 -3.73 2.11 8.58
CA PHE A 95 -2.54 1.33 8.32
C PHE A 95 -2.93 -0.04 7.78
N VAL A 96 -2.47 -0.38 6.58
CA VAL A 96 -2.65 -1.70 5.98
C VAL A 96 -1.31 -2.42 5.89
N LEU A 97 -1.22 -3.58 6.54
CA LEU A 97 -0.08 -4.47 6.46
C LEU A 97 -0.45 -5.72 5.68
N TYR A 98 0.21 -5.98 4.55
CA TYR A 98 0.29 -7.30 3.95
C TYR A 98 1.43 -8.06 4.62
N GLY A 99 1.11 -9.01 5.50
CA GLY A 99 2.02 -9.64 6.45
C GLY A 99 3.10 -10.56 5.86
N LEU A 100 3.47 -10.37 4.59
CA LEU A 100 4.48 -11.15 3.87
C LEU A 100 5.81 -11.09 4.61
N VAL A 101 6.50 -12.21 4.65
CA VAL A 101 7.85 -12.34 5.20
C VAL A 101 8.82 -12.58 4.05
N TRP A 102 9.80 -11.69 3.93
CA TRP A 102 10.94 -11.90 3.04
C TRP A 102 12.22 -11.99 3.87
N ALA A 103 12.45 -13.17 4.45
CA ALA A 103 13.59 -13.38 5.34
C ALA A 103 14.94 -13.31 4.59
N PRO A 104 15.90 -12.46 5.01
CA PRO A 104 17.26 -12.49 4.49
C PRO A 104 17.97 -13.81 4.80
N THR A 105 19.04 -14.13 4.07
CA THR A 105 19.82 -15.37 4.26
C THR A 105 20.27 -15.58 5.72
N ALA A 106 20.67 -14.51 6.42
CA ALA A 106 21.08 -14.62 7.82
C ALA A 106 19.95 -15.16 8.72
N VAL A 107 18.71 -14.73 8.49
CA VAL A 107 17.53 -15.19 9.23
C VAL A 107 17.21 -16.63 8.87
N MET A 108 17.22 -16.96 7.57
CA MET A 108 17.00 -18.34 7.11
C MET A 108 18.03 -19.33 7.68
N LEU A 109 19.26 -18.87 7.91
CA LEU A 109 20.34 -19.64 8.53
C LEU A 109 20.32 -19.61 10.07
N GLY A 110 19.32 -19.00 10.70
CA GLY A 110 19.20 -18.88 12.16
C GLY A 110 20.28 -17.99 12.81
N LYS A 111 20.88 -17.08 12.04
CA LYS A 111 21.96 -16.17 12.49
C LYS A 111 21.46 -14.78 12.89
N ALA A 112 20.18 -14.50 12.67
CA ALA A 112 19.51 -13.25 13.03
C ALA A 112 18.02 -13.51 13.22
N ASP A 113 17.38 -12.72 14.08
CA ASP A 113 15.94 -12.77 14.28
C ASP A 113 15.19 -11.98 13.20
N TYR A 114 13.92 -12.34 13.01
CA TYR A 114 12.97 -11.57 12.21
C TYR A 114 11.84 -11.11 13.12
N PRO A 115 11.31 -9.89 12.96
CA PRO A 115 10.19 -9.44 13.77
C PRO A 115 9.01 -10.41 13.59
N SER A 116 8.50 -10.87 14.72
CA SER A 116 7.25 -11.61 14.81
C SER A 116 6.08 -10.71 14.42
N LEU A 117 4.96 -11.33 14.05
CA LEU A 117 3.76 -10.56 13.74
C LEU A 117 3.22 -9.81 14.97
N ASP A 118 3.36 -10.39 16.17
CA ASP A 118 2.90 -9.78 17.42
C ASP A 118 3.74 -8.55 17.80
N GLU A 119 5.07 -8.59 17.61
CA GLU A 119 5.94 -7.43 17.80
C GLU A 119 5.54 -6.29 16.84
N VAL A 120 5.35 -6.60 15.56
CA VAL A 120 4.91 -5.60 14.58
C VAL A 120 3.54 -5.04 14.93
N LYS A 121 2.60 -5.90 15.33
CA LYS A 121 1.26 -5.48 15.74
C LYS A 121 1.31 -4.53 16.95
N GLY A 122 2.13 -4.82 17.95
CA GLY A 122 2.30 -3.95 19.11
C GLY A 122 2.79 -2.55 18.75
N GLU A 123 3.77 -2.45 17.84
CA GLU A 123 4.27 -1.17 17.34
C GLU A 123 3.22 -0.41 16.51
N LEU A 124 2.42 -1.13 15.71
CA LEU A 124 1.34 -0.52 14.93
C LEU A 124 0.23 0.01 15.83
N GLU A 125 -0.18 -0.74 16.85
CA GLU A 125 -1.19 -0.32 17.82
C GLU A 125 -0.73 0.91 18.62
N ALA A 126 0.56 0.99 18.96
CA ALA A 126 1.15 2.15 19.64
C ALA A 126 1.06 3.47 18.85
N THR A 127 0.86 3.41 17.53
CA THR A 127 0.62 4.62 16.70
C THR A 127 -0.75 5.26 16.94
N GLY A 128 -1.71 4.50 17.46
CA GLY A 128 -3.12 4.89 17.55
C GLY A 128 -3.83 4.93 16.18
N ALA A 129 -3.30 4.23 15.18
CA ALA A 129 -3.92 4.08 13.85
C ALA A 129 -4.99 2.98 13.83
N ASN A 130 -5.84 3.01 12.81
CA ASN A 130 -6.74 1.92 12.47
C ASN A 130 -5.94 0.89 11.67
N VAL A 131 -5.62 -0.25 12.30
CA VAL A 131 -4.73 -1.26 11.70
C VAL A 131 -5.55 -2.37 11.04
N LEU A 132 -5.24 -2.67 9.78
CA LEU A 132 -5.66 -3.87 9.06
C LEU A 132 -4.42 -4.71 8.74
N ILE A 133 -4.42 -5.97 9.18
CA ILE A 133 -3.38 -6.95 8.82
C ILE A 133 -4.00 -7.99 7.90
N LEU A 134 -3.42 -8.15 6.72
CA LEU A 134 -3.79 -9.13 5.71
C LEU A 134 -2.81 -10.30 5.76
N ASP A 135 -3.36 -11.50 5.86
CA ASP A 135 -2.59 -12.74 5.79
C ASP A 135 -2.25 -13.07 4.32
N PRO A 136 -0.96 -13.16 3.95
CA PRO A 136 -0.53 -13.55 2.61
C PRO A 136 -1.04 -14.92 2.15
N GLU A 137 -1.33 -15.84 3.07
CA GLU A 137 -1.86 -17.16 2.73
C GLU A 137 -3.28 -17.09 2.15
N LEU A 138 -4.01 -16.02 2.46
CA LEU A 138 -5.36 -15.77 1.97
C LEU A 138 -5.40 -15.08 0.59
N LEU A 139 -4.24 -14.91 -0.06
CA LEU A 139 -4.18 -14.36 -1.41
C LEU A 139 -4.96 -15.27 -2.38
N PRO A 140 -5.97 -14.74 -3.10
CA PRO A 140 -6.85 -15.55 -3.92
C PRO A 140 -6.14 -16.02 -5.20
N GLU A 141 -6.79 -16.98 -5.87
CA GLU A 141 -6.33 -17.51 -7.14
C GLU A 141 -7.31 -17.17 -8.26
N TYR A 142 -6.76 -16.86 -9.43
CA TYR A 142 -7.49 -16.69 -10.67
C TYR A 142 -6.96 -17.70 -11.68
N ASN A 143 -7.82 -18.57 -12.19
CA ASN A 143 -7.44 -19.66 -13.11
C ASN A 143 -6.29 -20.55 -12.58
N GLY A 144 -6.28 -20.83 -11.27
CA GLY A 144 -5.27 -21.69 -10.63
C GLY A 144 -3.92 -21.03 -10.38
N LEU A 145 -3.80 -19.71 -10.56
CA LEU A 145 -2.60 -18.94 -10.25
C LEU A 145 -2.90 -17.86 -9.20
N LYS A 146 -1.97 -17.65 -8.27
CA LYS A 146 -2.04 -16.56 -7.30
C LYS A 146 -2.10 -15.22 -8.01
N VAL A 147 -3.05 -14.39 -7.62
CA VAL A 147 -3.24 -13.04 -8.19
C VAL A 147 -2.10 -12.10 -7.79
N ARG A 148 -2.13 -10.88 -8.32
CA ARG A 148 -1.21 -9.80 -7.94
C ARG A 148 -1.51 -9.27 -6.55
N GLU A 149 -0.57 -9.49 -5.61
CA GLU A 149 -0.68 -9.04 -4.21
C GLU A 149 -0.91 -7.54 -4.06
N ASN A 150 -0.26 -6.70 -4.87
CA ASN A 150 -0.38 -5.25 -4.78
C ASN A 150 -1.79 -4.74 -5.05
N LEU A 151 -2.49 -5.34 -6.02
CA LEU A 151 -3.87 -4.96 -6.33
C LEU A 151 -4.85 -5.49 -5.29
N PHE A 152 -4.63 -6.70 -4.77
CA PHE A 152 -5.38 -7.22 -3.62
C PHE A 152 -5.25 -6.29 -2.41
N VAL A 153 -4.03 -5.90 -2.04
CA VAL A 153 -3.78 -4.99 -0.92
C VAL A 153 -4.38 -3.60 -1.17
N LEU A 154 -4.30 -3.09 -2.39
CA LEU A 154 -4.95 -1.82 -2.77
C LEU A 154 -6.47 -1.89 -2.58
N GLY A 155 -7.10 -3.00 -2.97
CA GLY A 155 -8.53 -3.23 -2.73
C GLY A 155 -8.88 -3.17 -1.25
N ALA A 156 -8.12 -3.89 -0.43
CA ALA A 156 -8.29 -3.87 1.02
C ALA A 156 -8.11 -2.48 1.62
N ALA A 157 -7.09 -1.74 1.17
CA ALA A 157 -6.84 -0.36 1.58
C ALA A 157 -7.97 0.58 1.19
N MET A 158 -8.58 0.42 0.00
CA MET A 158 -9.75 1.19 -0.42
C MET A 158 -10.94 0.95 0.51
N ALA A 159 -11.21 -0.30 0.92
CA ALA A 159 -12.34 -0.61 1.80
C ALA A 159 -12.19 0.04 3.19
N ARG A 160 -10.96 0.07 3.72
CA ARG A 160 -10.65 0.42 5.11
C ARG A 160 -9.96 1.75 5.33
N SER A 161 -9.90 2.61 4.32
CA SER A 161 -9.33 3.94 4.48
C SER A 161 -10.19 5.05 3.91
N GLY A 162 -9.82 6.28 4.28
CA GLY A 162 -10.38 7.50 3.68
C GLY A 162 -10.06 7.70 2.19
N LEU A 163 -9.25 6.83 1.57
CA LEU A 163 -8.91 6.94 0.14
C LEU A 163 -10.16 6.84 -0.74
N LYS A 164 -11.15 6.04 -0.35
CA LYS A 164 -12.44 5.89 -1.06
C LYS A 164 -13.26 7.19 -1.14
N ASP A 165 -13.01 8.13 -0.22
CA ASP A 165 -13.66 9.44 -0.23
C ASP A 165 -12.99 10.42 -1.21
N ILE A 166 -11.77 10.10 -1.67
CA ILE A 166 -10.97 10.90 -2.60
C ILE A 166 -11.12 10.35 -4.02
N LEU A 167 -10.93 9.04 -4.17
CA LEU A 167 -11.04 8.28 -5.41
C LEU A 167 -12.04 7.16 -5.19
N SER A 168 -13.07 7.04 -6.04
CA SER A 168 -14.06 5.98 -5.85
C SER A 168 -13.48 4.61 -6.22
N VAL A 169 -14.13 3.54 -5.76
CA VAL A 169 -13.76 2.16 -6.14
C VAL A 169 -13.83 1.98 -7.65
N GLU A 170 -14.83 2.60 -8.30
CA GLU A 170 -15.02 2.60 -9.74
C GLU A 170 -13.94 3.39 -10.47
N ASP A 171 -13.44 4.49 -9.90
CA ASP A 171 -12.34 5.26 -10.46
C ASP A 171 -11.06 4.41 -10.51
N ILE A 172 -10.73 3.70 -9.41
CA ILE A 172 -9.58 2.78 -9.37
C ILE A 172 -9.78 1.59 -10.30
N ALA A 173 -10.97 0.98 -10.32
CA ALA A 173 -11.28 -0.12 -11.22
C ALA A 173 -11.16 0.27 -12.70
N ARG A 174 -11.57 1.49 -13.06
CA ARG A 174 -11.34 2.05 -14.41
C ARG A 174 -9.85 2.22 -14.69
N GLY A 175 -9.10 2.79 -13.75
CA GLY A 175 -7.64 2.91 -13.85
C GLY A 175 -6.96 1.56 -14.11
N ILE A 176 -7.34 0.51 -13.38
CA ILE A 176 -6.81 -0.85 -13.57
C ILE A 176 -7.04 -1.34 -15.02
N LYS A 177 -8.25 -1.16 -15.56
CA LYS A 177 -8.59 -1.55 -16.95
C LYS A 177 -7.74 -0.79 -17.97
N GLU A 178 -7.53 0.50 -17.75
CA GLU A 178 -6.75 1.37 -18.64
C GLU A 178 -5.26 1.02 -18.60
N THR A 179 -4.71 0.77 -17.41
CA THR A 179 -3.28 0.43 -17.24
C THR A 179 -2.95 -0.97 -17.77
N TRP A 180 -3.86 -1.95 -17.58
CA TRP A 180 -3.64 -3.33 -18.03
C TRP A 180 -4.80 -3.90 -18.85
N PRO A 181 -5.03 -3.43 -20.09
CA PRO A 181 -6.17 -3.89 -20.90
C PRO A 181 -6.20 -5.41 -21.14
N LYS A 182 -5.02 -6.02 -21.34
CA LYS A 182 -4.88 -7.47 -21.58
C LYS A 182 -4.98 -8.33 -20.31
N GLY A 183 -4.75 -7.75 -19.13
CA GLY A 183 -4.78 -8.43 -17.84
C GLY A 183 -5.89 -7.90 -16.92
N ALA A 184 -6.87 -7.18 -17.48
CA ALA A 184 -7.83 -6.41 -16.73
C ALA A 184 -8.70 -7.31 -15.82
N GLU A 185 -9.14 -8.45 -16.33
CA GLU A 185 -10.01 -9.37 -15.56
C GLU A 185 -9.31 -9.90 -14.30
N GLU A 186 -8.11 -10.46 -14.44
CA GLU A 186 -7.31 -10.97 -13.32
C GLU A 186 -7.01 -9.85 -12.30
N ASN A 187 -6.61 -8.68 -12.79
CA ASN A 187 -6.23 -7.55 -11.95
C ASN A 187 -7.43 -6.95 -11.20
N LEU A 188 -8.60 -6.87 -11.84
CA LEU A 188 -9.84 -6.46 -11.17
C LEU A 188 -10.29 -7.49 -10.16
N PHE A 189 -10.22 -8.77 -10.51
CA PHE A 189 -10.53 -9.85 -9.58
C PHE A 189 -9.67 -9.76 -8.32
N ALA A 190 -8.36 -9.54 -8.47
CA ALA A 190 -7.45 -9.32 -7.34
C ALA A 190 -7.90 -8.16 -6.45
N PHE A 191 -8.16 -7.00 -7.06
CA PHE A 191 -8.61 -5.78 -6.38
C PHE A 191 -9.95 -5.97 -5.66
N GLU A 192 -10.94 -6.57 -6.34
CA GLU A 192 -12.26 -6.83 -5.78
C GLU A 192 -12.23 -7.81 -4.62
N CYS A 193 -11.43 -8.88 -4.71
CA CYS A 193 -11.24 -9.82 -3.61
C CYS A 193 -10.65 -9.13 -2.38
N GLY A 194 -9.64 -8.27 -2.59
CA GLY A 194 -9.05 -7.48 -1.51
C GLY A 194 -10.05 -6.54 -0.85
N TYR A 195 -10.83 -5.83 -1.67
CA TYR A 195 -11.88 -4.93 -1.19
C TYR A 195 -12.92 -5.69 -0.34
N LYS A 196 -13.44 -6.81 -0.83
CA LYS A 196 -14.41 -7.65 -0.12
C LYS A 196 -13.86 -8.22 1.18
N ALA A 197 -12.62 -8.73 1.17
CA ALA A 197 -11.98 -9.32 2.34
C ALA A 197 -11.85 -8.34 3.52
N ALA A 198 -11.72 -7.04 3.22
CA ALA A 198 -11.53 -6.01 4.23
C ALA A 198 -12.83 -5.32 4.69
N GLN A 199 -13.99 -5.63 4.10
CA GLN A 199 -15.29 -5.07 4.51
C GLN A 199 -15.87 -5.71 5.78
N SER A 200 -15.25 -6.78 6.28
CA SER A 200 -15.68 -7.53 7.48
C SER A 200 -15.33 -6.83 8.80
#